data_AF-A0A946FFL6-F1
#
_entry.id   AF-A0A946FFL6-F1
#
_cell.length_a   1.000
_cell.length_b   1.000
_cell.length_c   1.000
_cell.angle_alpha   90.00
_cell.angle_beta   90.00
_cell.angle_gamma   90.00
#
_symmetry.space_group_name_H-M   'P 1'
#
loop_
_entity.id
_entity.type
_entity.pdbx_description
1 polymer ?
#
loop_
_entity_poly.entity_id
_entity_poly.type
_entity_poly.pdbx_seq_one_letter_code
_entity_poly.pdbx_strand_id
1 'polypeptide(L)'
;MLLVSCGSKKQVYYANNNLSEKTIKPKPTKKNKITNKEVVYSSDPKIRYVQQFGAIAQDEMRRYKIPASITLAQGLLESQSGQGVLALKSNNHFGIKCKRNWNGRKVYHDDDAAGECFRAYKDPKDSYRDHSLFLVDRDRYASLFKLKKDDYKGWAKGLKKAGYATDPSYAEKLIRLIESLELWKFDNSKSTPKFKISNAPIHVVQKGDTLFGISKKYSISVAKIKKMNGLTSSEIQIGQRIRLEK
;
A
#
# COMPACT_ATOMS: atom_id res chain seq x y z
N MET A 1 -46.32 -3.05 31.20
CA MET A 1 -45.51 -4.29 31.05
C MET A 1 -44.04 -3.91 31.22
N LEU A 2 -43.48 -4.22 32.39
CA LEU A 2 -42.05 -4.09 32.70
C LEU A 2 -41.34 -5.36 32.23
N LEU A 3 -40.37 -5.26 31.32
CA LEU A 3 -39.32 -6.28 31.15
C LEU A 3 -37.97 -5.63 30.83
N VAL A 4 -37.24 -5.44 31.94
CA VAL A 4 -35.79 -5.50 32.19
C VAL A 4 -34.83 -5.66 30.99
N SER A 5 -33.97 -4.64 30.92
CA SER A 5 -32.59 -4.57 30.43
C SER A 5 -31.79 -5.88 30.36
N CYS A 6 -31.10 -6.10 29.23
CA CYS A 6 -29.84 -6.83 29.21
C CYS A 6 -28.85 -6.11 28.28
N GLY A 7 -28.26 -5.03 28.81
CA GLY A 7 -27.12 -4.36 28.21
C GLY A 7 -25.85 -5.16 28.43
N SER A 8 -25.45 -5.98 27.46
CA SER A 8 -24.12 -6.59 27.45
C SER A 8 -23.06 -5.52 27.18
N LYS A 9 -22.46 -4.99 28.24
CA LYS A 9 -21.23 -4.18 28.17
C LYS A 9 -20.13 -5.02 27.51
N LYS A 10 -19.88 -4.82 26.21
CA LYS A 10 -18.71 -5.37 25.54
C LYS A 10 -17.47 -4.61 26.02
N GLN A 11 -16.56 -5.30 26.70
CA GLN A 11 -15.22 -4.79 26.95
C GLN A 11 -14.48 -4.66 25.62
N VAL A 12 -14.32 -3.43 25.14
CA VAL A 12 -13.43 -3.12 24.03
C VAL A 12 -12.03 -2.97 24.62
N TYR A 13 -11.14 -3.92 24.33
CA TYR A 13 -9.71 -3.77 24.65
C TYR A 13 -9.09 -2.76 23.68
N TYR A 14 -9.20 -1.48 24.01
CA TYR A 14 -8.29 -0.47 23.48
C TYR A 14 -6.95 -0.60 24.23
N ALA A 15 -5.84 -0.68 23.51
CA ALA A 15 -4.54 -0.44 24.13
C ALA A 15 -4.56 0.97 24.73
N ASN A 16 -4.35 1.06 26.05
CA ASN A 16 -4.45 2.27 26.86
C ASN A 16 -3.91 3.52 26.16
N ASN A 17 -4.82 4.45 25.86
CA ASN A 17 -4.49 5.86 25.61
C ASN A 17 -4.18 6.52 26.96
N ASN A 18 -2.95 6.35 27.44
CA ASN A 18 -2.36 7.21 28.46
C ASN A 18 -0.86 7.35 28.17
N LEU A 19 -0.55 8.16 27.18
CA LEU A 19 0.70 8.90 27.12
C LEU A 19 0.32 10.37 27.08
N SER A 20 0.31 10.97 28.27
CA SER A 20 0.43 12.40 28.46
C SER A 20 1.45 12.94 27.47
N GLU A 21 1.07 14.01 26.78
CA GLU A 21 1.94 14.81 25.93
C GLU A 21 3.04 15.44 26.80
N LYS A 22 4.07 14.68 27.17
CA LYS A 22 5.30 15.23 27.70
C LYS A 22 6.01 15.87 26.53
N THR A 23 5.97 17.20 26.51
CA THR A 23 6.75 18.06 25.64
C THR A 23 8.24 17.76 25.86
N ILE A 24 8.79 16.81 25.11
CA ILE A 24 10.23 16.62 25.05
C ILE A 24 10.74 17.73 24.12
N LYS A 25 11.18 18.84 24.71
CA LYS A 25 12.08 19.76 24.02
C LYS A 25 13.28 18.94 23.52
N PRO A 26 13.63 18.97 22.22
CA PRO A 26 14.79 18.24 21.74
C PRO A 26 16.06 18.78 22.42
N LYS A 27 16.66 17.96 23.28
CA LYS A 27 18.00 18.16 23.86
C LYS A 27 19.03 17.96 22.74
N PRO A 28 20.08 18.78 22.62
CA PRO A 28 21.00 18.72 21.49
C PRO A 28 21.88 17.47 21.62
N THR A 29 21.65 16.47 20.78
CA THR A 29 22.48 15.27 20.73
C THR A 29 23.18 15.14 19.38
N LYS A 30 24.47 15.51 19.43
CA LYS A 30 25.65 15.06 18.67
C LYS A 30 25.43 14.61 17.22
N LYS A 31 26.02 15.41 16.31
CA LYS A 31 26.26 15.13 14.89
C LYS A 31 26.81 13.70 14.70
N ASN A 32 25.95 12.76 14.30
CA ASN A 32 26.39 11.54 13.65
C ASN A 32 26.49 11.81 12.15
N LYS A 33 27.67 11.57 11.57
CA LYS A 33 27.93 11.59 10.12
C LYS A 33 26.97 10.62 9.42
N ILE A 34 25.86 11.13 8.88
CA ILE A 34 24.98 10.38 8.00
C ILE A 34 25.64 10.34 6.63
N THR A 35 26.23 9.20 6.27
CA THR A 35 26.50 8.90 4.86
C THR A 35 25.13 8.79 4.17
N ASN A 36 24.75 9.78 3.36
CA ASN A 36 23.55 9.75 2.54
C ASN A 36 23.63 8.58 1.55
N LYS A 37 23.14 7.40 1.94
CA LYS A 37 22.83 6.31 1.00
C LYS A 37 21.47 6.63 0.40
N GLU A 38 21.47 7.15 -0.83
CA GLU A 38 20.26 7.36 -1.62
C GLU A 38 19.51 6.02 -1.74
N VAL A 39 18.25 5.96 -1.29
CA VAL A 39 17.44 4.73 -1.34
C VAL A 39 17.08 4.49 -2.82
N VAL A 40 17.74 3.52 -3.47
CA VAL A 40 17.43 3.18 -4.87
C VAL A 40 16.18 2.32 -4.92
N TYR A 41 15.08 2.93 -5.35
CA TYR A 41 13.83 2.23 -5.62
C TYR A 41 13.89 1.44 -6.93
N SER A 42 13.19 0.31 -6.96
CA SER A 42 13.01 -0.52 -8.14
C SER A 42 12.29 0.21 -9.26
N SER A 43 12.57 -0.14 -10.51
CA SER A 43 11.75 0.32 -11.63
C SER A 43 10.51 -0.53 -11.83
N ASP A 44 10.55 -1.83 -11.47
CA ASP A 44 9.36 -2.67 -11.40
C ASP A 44 8.37 -1.98 -10.42
N PRO A 45 7.18 -1.56 -10.90
CA PRO A 45 6.24 -0.83 -10.08
C PRO A 45 5.79 -1.59 -8.85
N LYS A 46 5.64 -2.92 -8.93
CA LYS A 46 5.23 -3.75 -7.81
C LYS A 46 6.32 -3.78 -6.74
N ILE A 47 7.56 -4.05 -7.14
CA ILE A 47 8.68 -4.07 -6.19
C ILE A 47 8.90 -2.69 -5.58
N ARG A 48 8.80 -1.62 -6.39
CA ARG A 48 8.91 -0.24 -5.91
C ARG A 48 7.84 0.07 -4.87
N TYR A 49 6.60 -0.31 -5.14
CA TYR A 49 5.50 -0.12 -4.22
C TYR A 49 5.77 -0.83 -2.89
N VAL A 50 6.23 -2.08 -2.93
CA VAL A 50 6.57 -2.84 -1.71
C VAL A 50 7.73 -2.19 -0.95
N GLN A 51 8.75 -1.68 -1.65
CA GLN A 51 9.85 -0.93 -1.03
C GLN A 51 9.37 0.36 -0.35
N GLN A 52 8.46 1.09 -0.98
CA GLN A 52 7.93 2.37 -0.47
C GLN A 52 7.00 2.16 0.73
N PHE A 53 6.09 1.19 0.64
CA PHE A 53 4.98 1.07 1.60
C PHE A 53 5.12 -0.09 2.58
N GLY A 54 6.12 -0.96 2.42
CA GLY A 54 6.36 -2.11 3.29
C GLY A 54 6.48 -1.74 4.77
N ALA A 55 7.18 -0.64 5.09
CA ALA A 55 7.31 -0.15 6.46
C ALA A 55 5.96 0.34 7.04
N ILE A 56 5.15 1.01 6.20
CA ILE A 56 3.84 1.53 6.58
C ILE A 56 2.89 0.35 6.84
N ALA A 57 2.83 -0.63 5.93
CA ALA A 57 2.02 -1.83 6.11
C ALA A 57 2.38 -2.62 7.38
N GLN A 58 3.67 -2.73 7.72
CA GLN A 58 4.08 -3.33 8.99
C GLN A 58 3.67 -2.50 10.21
N ASP A 59 3.67 -1.17 10.12
CA ASP A 59 3.17 -0.32 11.20
C ASP A 59 1.67 -0.48 11.41
N GLU A 60 0.91 -0.52 10.32
CA GLU A 60 -0.52 -0.79 10.34
C GLU A 60 -0.81 -2.19 10.89
N MET A 61 -0.05 -3.21 10.49
CA MET A 61 -0.15 -4.56 11.07
C MET A 61 0.08 -4.57 12.58
N ARG A 62 1.10 -3.87 13.07
CA ARG A 62 1.37 -3.80 14.51
C ARG A 62 0.21 -3.17 15.29
N ARG A 63 -0.41 -2.13 14.72
CA ARG A 63 -1.50 -1.37 15.36
C ARG A 63 -2.84 -2.07 15.28
N TYR A 64 -3.20 -2.54 14.09
CA TYR A 64 -4.56 -3.02 13.76
C TYR A 64 -4.65 -4.52 13.54
N LYS A 65 -3.54 -5.24 13.59
CA LYS A 65 -3.48 -6.72 13.50
C LYS A 65 -3.96 -7.31 12.17
N ILE A 66 -3.95 -6.51 11.11
CA ILE A 66 -4.12 -6.97 9.71
C ILE A 66 -2.74 -7.40 9.21
N PRO A 67 -2.57 -8.60 8.59
CA PRO A 67 -1.27 -8.99 8.04
C PRO A 67 -0.72 -7.93 7.07
N ALA A 68 0.55 -7.56 7.22
CA ALA A 68 1.18 -6.56 6.36
C ALA A 68 1.18 -7.00 4.90
N SER A 69 1.31 -8.31 4.65
CA SER A 69 1.19 -8.92 3.33
C SER A 69 -0.18 -8.68 2.68
N ILE A 70 -1.26 -8.74 3.46
CA ILE A 70 -2.63 -8.44 3.00
C ILE A 70 -2.76 -6.97 2.63
N THR A 71 -2.34 -6.07 3.53
CA THR A 71 -2.40 -4.63 3.26
C THR A 71 -1.59 -4.26 2.01
N LEU A 72 -0.38 -4.83 1.84
CA LEU A 72 0.44 -4.59 0.65
C LEU A 72 -0.17 -5.17 -0.61
N ALA A 73 -0.72 -6.38 -0.58
CA ALA A 73 -1.32 -7.02 -1.74
C ALA A 73 -2.58 -6.28 -2.20
N GLN A 74 -3.43 -5.84 -1.26
CA GLN A 74 -4.58 -4.99 -1.57
C GLN A 74 -4.09 -3.66 -2.15
N GLY A 75 -3.16 -2.98 -1.48
CA GLY A 75 -2.59 -1.73 -1.99
C GLY A 75 -2.03 -1.88 -3.41
N LEU A 76 -1.27 -2.93 -3.70
CA LEU A 76 -0.74 -3.25 -5.03
C LEU A 76 -1.85 -3.44 -6.07
N LEU A 77 -2.91 -4.17 -5.73
CA LEU A 77 -4.01 -4.48 -6.62
C LEU A 77 -4.88 -3.24 -6.88
N GLU A 78 -5.39 -2.60 -5.82
CA GLU A 78 -6.34 -1.50 -5.89
C GLU A 78 -5.72 -0.22 -6.50
N SER A 79 -4.42 0.02 -6.29
CA SER A 79 -3.73 1.22 -6.81
C SER A 79 -2.98 0.99 -8.12
N GLN A 80 -3.09 -0.19 -8.74
CA GLN A 80 -2.25 -0.58 -9.89
C GLN A 80 -0.75 -0.38 -9.59
N SER A 81 -0.33 -0.85 -8.41
CA SER A 81 1.03 -0.67 -7.87
C SER A 81 1.43 0.81 -7.74
N GLY A 82 0.50 1.64 -7.29
CA GLY A 82 0.68 3.08 -7.05
C GLY A 82 0.61 3.95 -8.31
N GLN A 83 0.26 3.37 -9.45
CA GLN A 83 0.22 4.08 -10.75
C GLN A 83 -1.21 4.49 -11.16
N GLY A 84 -2.23 4.01 -10.45
CA GLY A 84 -3.61 4.39 -10.68
C GLY A 84 -3.84 5.88 -10.42
N VAL A 85 -4.80 6.47 -11.14
CA VAL A 85 -5.12 7.92 -11.09
C VAL A 85 -5.42 8.38 -9.66
N LEU A 86 -6.20 7.61 -8.90
CA LEU A 86 -6.52 7.92 -7.50
C LEU A 86 -5.27 7.92 -6.60
N ALA A 87 -4.38 6.94 -6.76
CA ALA A 87 -3.14 6.89 -5.98
C ALA A 87 -2.24 8.09 -6.31
N LEU A 88 -2.04 8.40 -7.58
CA LEU A 88 -1.15 9.48 -8.02
C LEU A 88 -1.69 10.88 -7.69
N LYS A 89 -3.00 11.12 -7.84
CA LYS A 89 -3.59 12.46 -7.70
C LYS A 89 -4.11 12.74 -6.29
N SER A 90 -4.49 11.71 -5.53
CA SER A 90 -5.14 11.89 -4.24
C SER A 90 -4.56 11.05 -3.11
N ASN A 91 -3.44 10.35 -3.35
CA ASN A 91 -2.83 9.43 -2.39
C ASN A 91 -3.82 8.38 -1.86
N ASN A 92 -4.87 8.05 -2.62
CA ASN A 92 -5.86 7.05 -2.23
C ASN A 92 -5.50 5.69 -2.85
N HIS A 93 -4.76 4.88 -2.10
CA HIS A 93 -4.21 3.61 -2.57
C HIS A 93 -5.21 2.44 -2.55
N PHE A 94 -6.38 2.63 -1.93
CA PHE A 94 -7.36 1.56 -1.66
C PHE A 94 -8.75 1.88 -2.23
N GLY A 95 -8.87 2.91 -3.07
CA GLY A 95 -10.16 3.29 -3.68
C GLY A 95 -11.25 3.66 -2.66
N ILE A 96 -10.88 4.22 -1.49
CA ILE A 96 -11.86 4.46 -0.42
C ILE A 96 -12.82 5.58 -0.85
N LYS A 97 -14.08 5.22 -1.07
CA LYS A 97 -15.16 6.14 -1.44
C LYS A 97 -15.54 7.07 -0.26
N CYS A 98 -16.02 8.26 -0.59
CA CYS A 98 -16.59 9.18 0.39
C CYS A 98 -17.81 8.54 1.06
N LYS A 99 -17.96 8.75 2.37
CA LYS A 99 -19.18 8.41 3.11
C LYS A 99 -19.85 9.71 3.56
N ARG A 100 -21.10 9.63 4.03
CA ARG A 100 -21.90 10.82 4.43
C ARG A 100 -21.18 11.68 5.47
N ASN A 101 -20.32 11.09 6.29
CA ASN A 101 -19.55 11.73 7.35
C ASN A 101 -18.10 12.09 6.95
N TRP A 102 -17.72 11.95 5.67
CA TRP A 102 -16.38 12.33 5.23
C TRP A 102 -16.29 13.85 5.01
N ASN A 103 -15.59 14.53 5.91
CA ASN A 103 -15.37 15.98 5.85
C ASN A 103 -13.97 16.36 5.34
N GLY A 104 -13.16 15.38 4.97
CA GLY A 104 -11.81 15.59 4.45
C GLY A 104 -11.79 15.98 2.97
N ARG A 105 -10.58 16.11 2.41
CA ARG A 105 -10.40 16.35 0.97
C ARG A 105 -11.02 15.20 0.16
N LYS A 106 -11.52 15.53 -1.03
CA LYS A 106 -12.16 14.59 -1.95
C LYS A 106 -11.75 14.85 -3.39
N VAL A 107 -11.82 13.82 -4.21
CA VAL A 107 -11.72 13.89 -5.66
C VAL A 107 -12.89 13.12 -6.27
N TYR A 108 -13.23 13.45 -7.52
CA TYR A 108 -14.25 12.76 -8.28
C TYR A 108 -13.58 11.98 -9.41
N HIS A 109 -14.00 10.74 -9.60
CA HIS A 109 -13.46 9.84 -10.62
C HIS A 109 -14.57 8.90 -11.06
N ASP A 110 -14.63 8.58 -12.34
CA ASP A 110 -15.58 7.60 -12.88
C ASP A 110 -14.97 6.21 -12.71
N ASP A 111 -15.56 5.37 -11.87
CA ASP A 111 -15.06 4.01 -11.58
C ASP A 111 -16.17 2.97 -11.86
N ASP A 112 -17.12 2.81 -10.92
CA ASP A 112 -18.32 2.00 -11.14
C ASP A 112 -19.47 2.82 -11.74
N ALA A 113 -19.50 4.12 -11.42
CA ALA A 113 -20.49 5.07 -11.90
C ALA A 113 -19.84 6.43 -12.20
N ALA A 114 -20.54 7.25 -12.99
CA ALA A 114 -20.09 8.61 -13.26
C ALA A 114 -20.12 9.48 -11.99
N GLY A 115 -19.07 10.25 -11.76
CA GLY A 115 -18.99 11.24 -10.69
C GLY A 115 -18.87 10.64 -9.29
N GLU A 116 -18.28 9.46 -9.14
CA GLU A 116 -18.10 8.87 -7.82
C GLU A 116 -17.10 9.66 -6.97
N CYS A 117 -17.44 9.86 -5.69
CA CYS A 117 -16.62 10.60 -4.75
C CYS A 117 -15.64 9.66 -4.05
N PHE A 118 -14.36 10.01 -4.11
CA PHE A 118 -13.28 9.32 -3.42
C PHE A 118 -12.59 10.24 -2.40
N ARG A 119 -12.17 9.66 -1.28
CA ARG A 119 -11.37 10.37 -0.28
C ARG A 119 -10.01 10.75 -0.88
N ALA A 120 -9.47 11.88 -0.45
CA ALA A 120 -8.15 12.36 -0.84
C ALA A 120 -7.32 12.66 0.40
N TYR A 121 -6.03 12.33 0.33
CA TYR A 121 -5.12 12.37 1.46
C TYR A 121 -3.89 13.22 1.17
N LYS A 122 -3.29 13.74 2.25
CA LYS A 122 -2.05 14.51 2.14
C LYS A 122 -0.85 13.60 1.92
N ASP A 123 -0.85 12.43 2.55
CA ASP A 123 0.24 11.45 2.51
C ASP A 123 -0.36 10.05 2.27
N PRO A 124 0.25 9.18 1.44
CA PRO A 124 -0.19 7.80 1.25
C PRO A 124 -0.46 7.05 2.54
N LYS A 125 0.32 7.28 3.61
CA LYS A 125 0.14 6.62 4.91
C LYS A 125 -1.26 6.84 5.51
N ASP A 126 -1.89 7.97 5.21
CA ASP A 126 -3.21 8.30 5.73
C ASP A 126 -4.27 7.40 5.06
N SER A 127 -4.10 7.05 3.78
CA SER A 127 -4.96 6.09 3.10
C SER A 127 -4.77 4.65 3.62
N TYR A 128 -3.54 4.29 4.00
CA TYR A 128 -3.25 3.02 4.67
C TYR A 128 -3.94 2.94 6.03
N ARG A 129 -3.86 4.03 6.81
CA ARG A 129 -4.56 4.14 8.09
C ARG A 129 -6.07 4.01 7.93
N ASP A 130 -6.64 4.75 6.99
CA ASP A 130 -8.09 4.73 6.75
C ASP A 130 -8.57 3.36 6.25
N HIS A 131 -7.76 2.68 5.44
CA HIS A 131 -8.01 1.28 5.05
C HIS A 131 -7.99 0.33 6.26
N SER A 132 -7.02 0.46 7.18
CA SER A 132 -6.99 -0.34 8.41
C SER A 132 -8.25 -0.13 9.25
N LEU A 133 -8.65 1.13 9.46
CA LEU A 133 -9.86 1.48 10.20
C LEU A 133 -11.12 0.94 9.51
N PHE A 134 -11.19 1.02 8.18
CA PHE A 134 -12.29 0.45 7.41
C PHE A 134 -12.50 -1.04 7.69
N LEU A 135 -11.43 -1.83 7.80
CA LEU A 135 -11.52 -3.25 8.11
C LEU A 135 -11.84 -3.51 9.59
N VAL A 136 -11.28 -2.72 10.50
CA VAL A 136 -11.47 -2.89 11.95
C VAL A 136 -12.88 -2.49 12.39
N ASP A 137 -13.41 -1.39 11.88
CA ASP A 137 -14.65 -0.79 12.37
C ASP A 137 -15.92 -1.51 11.87
N ARG A 138 -15.78 -2.49 10.97
CA ARG A 138 -16.93 -3.15 10.33
C ARG A 138 -17.05 -4.59 10.79
N ASP A 139 -18.15 -4.88 11.48
CA ASP A 139 -18.47 -6.21 12.02
C ASP A 139 -18.35 -7.36 11.01
N ARG A 140 -18.65 -7.10 9.73
CA ARG A 140 -18.54 -8.10 8.65
C ARG A 140 -17.14 -8.69 8.50
N TYR A 141 -16.09 -7.98 8.92
CA TYR A 141 -14.69 -8.42 8.87
C TYR A 141 -14.19 -8.94 10.23
N ALA A 142 -14.98 -8.85 11.31
CA ALA A 142 -14.55 -9.17 12.67
C ALA A 142 -13.99 -10.61 12.82
N SER A 143 -14.50 -11.57 12.04
CA SER A 143 -14.01 -12.94 12.06
C SER A 143 -12.56 -13.08 11.57
N LEU A 144 -12.09 -12.18 10.70
CA LEU A 144 -10.72 -12.17 10.19
C LEU A 144 -9.69 -11.92 11.29
N PHE A 145 -10.02 -11.07 12.26
CA PHE A 145 -9.15 -10.74 13.37
C PHE A 145 -8.99 -11.86 14.41
N LYS A 146 -9.72 -12.98 14.24
CA LYS A 146 -9.52 -14.22 15.00
C LYS A 146 -8.49 -15.15 14.36
N LEU A 147 -8.12 -14.90 13.10
CA LEU A 147 -7.11 -15.68 12.40
C LEU A 147 -5.71 -15.36 12.94
N LYS A 148 -4.77 -16.27 12.68
CA LYS A 148 -3.36 -15.99 12.95
C LYS A 148 -2.89 -14.80 12.10
N LYS A 149 -2.01 -13.99 12.68
CA LYS A 149 -1.49 -12.76 12.07
C LYS A 149 -0.68 -12.98 10.79
N ASP A 150 -0.26 -14.21 10.52
CA ASP A 150 0.49 -14.64 9.34
C ASP A 150 -0.33 -15.55 8.41
N ASP A 151 -1.61 -15.79 8.72
CA ASP A 151 -2.54 -16.57 7.88
C ASP A 151 -3.12 -15.70 6.76
N TYR A 152 -2.26 -15.23 5.86
CA TYR A 152 -2.69 -14.41 4.73
C TYR A 152 -3.65 -15.16 3.78
N LYS A 153 -3.58 -16.50 3.72
CA LYS A 153 -4.49 -17.30 2.90
C LYS A 153 -5.91 -17.29 3.47
N GLY A 154 -6.05 -17.47 4.79
CA GLY A 154 -7.31 -17.34 5.51
C GLY A 154 -7.87 -15.92 5.39
N TRP A 155 -7.01 -14.90 5.55
CA TRP A 155 -7.41 -13.50 5.36
C TRP A 155 -7.92 -13.20 3.95
N ALA A 156 -7.21 -13.60 2.90
CA ALA A 156 -7.64 -13.35 1.53
C ALA A 156 -9.00 -14.00 1.21
N LYS A 157 -9.18 -15.27 1.58
CA LYS A 157 -10.45 -15.99 1.41
C LYS A 157 -11.57 -15.37 2.24
N GLY A 158 -11.27 -15.00 3.48
CA GLY A 158 -12.25 -14.40 4.38
C GLY A 158 -12.65 -12.99 3.96
N LEU A 159 -11.75 -12.16 3.41
CA LEU A 159 -12.07 -10.84 2.83
C LEU A 159 -13.07 -10.99 1.68
N LYS A 160 -12.82 -11.95 0.77
CA LYS A 160 -13.76 -12.25 -0.31
C LYS A 160 -15.10 -12.74 0.23
N LYS A 161 -15.11 -13.72 1.14
CA LYS A 161 -16.33 -14.26 1.76
C LYS A 161 -17.12 -13.17 2.50
N ALA A 162 -16.43 -12.26 3.17
CA ALA A 162 -17.02 -11.12 3.86
C ALA A 162 -17.55 -10.06 2.89
N GLY A 163 -17.28 -10.16 1.58
CA GLY A 163 -17.78 -9.26 0.54
C GLY A 163 -17.00 -7.95 0.43
N TYR A 164 -15.67 -8.01 0.57
CA TYR A 164 -14.78 -6.89 0.25
C TYR A 164 -14.80 -6.55 -1.25
N ALA A 165 -14.73 -7.57 -2.11
CA ALA A 165 -14.76 -7.41 -3.57
C ALA A 165 -15.79 -8.36 -4.21
N THR A 166 -16.37 -7.94 -5.33
CA THR A 166 -17.33 -8.75 -6.12
C THR A 166 -16.64 -9.82 -6.97
N ASP A 167 -15.43 -9.54 -7.44
CA ASP A 167 -14.61 -10.46 -8.23
C ASP A 167 -14.46 -11.85 -7.58
N PRO A 168 -14.85 -12.95 -8.27
CA PRO A 168 -14.74 -14.31 -7.74
C PRO A 168 -13.29 -14.74 -7.49
N SER A 169 -12.32 -14.18 -8.24
CA SER A 169 -10.90 -14.52 -8.17
C SER A 169 -10.10 -13.63 -7.21
N TYR A 170 -10.77 -12.77 -6.43
CA TYR A 170 -10.12 -11.78 -5.58
C TYR A 170 -9.14 -12.40 -4.58
N ALA A 171 -9.54 -13.47 -3.91
CA ALA A 171 -8.71 -14.14 -2.91
C ALA A 171 -7.44 -14.73 -3.56
N GLU A 172 -7.59 -15.39 -4.71
CA GLU A 172 -6.49 -15.99 -5.47
C GLU A 172 -5.53 -14.92 -5.99
N LYS A 173 -6.04 -13.77 -6.45
CA LYS A 173 -5.22 -12.62 -6.87
C LYS A 173 -4.35 -12.10 -5.73
N LEU A 174 -4.91 -11.94 -4.53
CA LEU A 174 -4.14 -11.52 -3.35
C LEU A 174 -3.08 -12.57 -2.98
N ILE A 175 -3.46 -13.85 -2.87
CA ILE A 175 -2.54 -14.93 -2.54
C ILE A 175 -1.38 -14.98 -3.54
N ARG A 176 -1.67 -14.86 -4.85
CA ARG A 176 -0.65 -14.84 -5.91
C ARG A 176 0.30 -13.66 -5.78
N LEU A 177 -0.19 -12.46 -5.46
CA LEU A 177 0.66 -11.29 -5.22
C LEU A 177 1.56 -11.51 -3.99
N ILE A 178 0.99 -12.04 -2.91
CA ILE A 178 1.73 -12.30 -1.66
C ILE A 178 2.83 -13.34 -1.88
N GLU A 179 2.55 -14.41 -2.62
CA GLU A 179 3.53 -15.47 -2.87
C GLU A 179 4.59 -15.02 -3.88
N SER A 180 4.20 -14.41 -5.01
CA SER A 180 5.14 -14.01 -6.07
C SER A 180 6.10 -12.88 -5.67
N LEU A 181 5.69 -12.00 -4.76
CA LEU A 181 6.52 -10.91 -4.24
C LEU A 181 7.04 -11.21 -2.82
N GLU A 182 6.79 -12.42 -2.32
CA GLU A 182 7.17 -12.88 -0.99
C GLU A 182 6.75 -11.92 0.15
N LEU A 183 5.56 -11.32 0.03
CA LEU A 183 5.05 -10.30 0.96
C LEU A 183 4.81 -10.87 2.37
N TRP A 184 4.62 -12.18 2.49
CA TRP A 184 4.50 -12.87 3.77
C TRP A 184 5.73 -12.66 4.68
N LYS A 185 6.89 -12.31 4.11
CA LYS A 185 8.09 -11.94 4.88
C LYS A 185 7.88 -10.70 5.76
N PHE A 186 6.90 -9.85 5.42
CA PHE A 186 6.56 -8.66 6.21
C PHE A 186 5.72 -9.00 7.46
N ASP A 187 5.03 -10.14 7.48
CA ASP A 187 4.11 -10.51 8.57
C ASP A 187 4.84 -10.94 9.86
N ASN A 188 6.03 -11.51 9.69
CA ASN A 188 6.79 -12.10 10.79
C ASN A 188 8.08 -11.35 11.15
N SER A 189 8.42 -10.29 10.42
CA SER A 189 9.69 -9.60 10.61
C SER A 189 9.58 -8.39 11.56
N LYS A 190 10.51 -8.30 12.52
CA LYS A 190 10.70 -7.10 13.36
C LYS A 190 11.25 -5.89 12.57
N SER A 191 11.73 -6.12 11.34
CA SER A 191 12.28 -5.09 10.43
C SER A 191 11.75 -5.25 9.01
N THR A 192 11.71 -4.18 8.21
CA THR A 192 11.40 -4.33 6.78
C THR A 192 12.43 -5.24 6.09
N PRO A 193 12.01 -6.22 5.27
CA PRO A 193 12.90 -6.96 4.40
C PRO A 193 13.79 -6.01 3.59
N LYS A 194 15.11 -6.19 3.70
CA LYS A 194 16.08 -5.42 2.91
C LYS A 194 16.00 -5.92 1.47
N PHE A 195 15.27 -5.21 0.61
CA PHE A 195 15.36 -5.44 -0.83
C PHE A 195 16.80 -5.19 -1.27
N LYS A 196 17.36 -6.07 -2.11
CA LYS A 196 18.64 -5.81 -2.76
C LYS A 196 18.50 -4.53 -3.57
N ILE A 197 19.11 -3.46 -3.08
CA ILE A 197 19.22 -2.18 -3.77
C ILE A 197 20.10 -2.43 -4.99
N SER A 198 19.49 -2.53 -6.16
CA SER A 198 20.23 -2.65 -7.42
C SER A 198 20.85 -1.29 -7.74
N ASN A 199 22.17 -1.20 -7.83
CA ASN A 199 22.87 0.01 -8.27
C ASN A 199 22.76 0.26 -9.80
N ALA A 200 21.83 -0.41 -10.47
CA ALA A 200 21.60 -0.21 -11.89
C ALA A 200 21.20 1.25 -12.15
N PRO A 201 21.83 1.94 -13.13
CA PRO A 201 21.49 3.32 -13.44
C PRO A 201 20.02 3.45 -13.81
N ILE A 202 19.41 4.56 -13.41
CA ILE A 202 18.00 4.86 -13.66
C ILE A 202 17.91 6.11 -14.52
N HIS A 203 17.06 6.06 -15.53
CA HIS A 203 16.62 7.21 -16.30
C HIS A 203 15.22 7.64 -15.86
N VAL A 204 15.06 8.92 -15.53
CA VAL A 204 13.75 9.51 -15.22
C VAL A 204 13.20 10.10 -16.52
N VAL A 205 12.06 9.59 -16.98
CA VAL A 205 11.41 10.00 -18.22
C VAL A 205 11.05 11.47 -18.15
N GLN A 206 11.54 12.23 -19.13
CA GLN A 206 11.29 13.65 -19.30
C GLN A 206 10.31 13.89 -20.44
N LYS A 207 9.84 15.13 -20.57
CA LYS A 207 8.97 15.54 -21.69
C LYS A 207 9.70 15.27 -23.01
N GLY A 208 9.10 14.46 -23.88
CA GLY A 208 9.63 14.11 -25.19
C GLY A 208 10.43 12.80 -25.23
N ASP A 209 10.67 12.15 -24.09
CA ASP A 209 11.32 10.84 -24.09
C ASP A 209 10.39 9.77 -24.68
N THR A 210 11.02 8.83 -25.39
CA THR A 210 10.39 7.59 -25.88
C THR A 210 11.23 6.39 -25.47
N LEU A 211 10.64 5.20 -25.36
CA LEU A 211 11.41 3.99 -25.02
C LEU A 211 12.51 3.71 -26.05
N PHE A 212 12.27 4.05 -27.31
CA PHE A 212 13.25 3.93 -28.38
C PHE A 212 14.40 4.94 -28.21
N GLY A 213 14.11 6.20 -27.90
CA GLY A 213 15.14 7.21 -27.61
C GLY A 213 16.02 6.81 -26.43
N ILE A 214 15.42 6.32 -25.35
CA ILE A 214 16.13 5.78 -24.18
C ILE A 214 16.98 4.56 -24.58
N SER A 215 16.41 3.64 -25.36
CA SER A 215 17.11 2.45 -25.86
C SER A 215 18.40 2.80 -26.61
N LYS A 216 18.32 3.78 -27.53
CA LYS A 216 19.47 4.27 -28.29
C LYS A 216 20.49 4.97 -27.39
N LYS A 217 20.03 5.87 -26.52
CA LYS A 217 20.88 6.65 -25.61
C LYS A 217 21.75 5.76 -24.71
N TYR A 218 21.20 4.66 -24.22
CA TYR A 218 21.89 3.79 -23.27
C TYR A 218 22.40 2.48 -23.88
N SER A 219 22.17 2.26 -25.18
CA SER A 219 22.55 1.04 -25.90
C SER A 219 21.95 -0.24 -25.28
N ILE A 220 20.69 -0.18 -24.84
CA ILE A 220 19.94 -1.32 -24.29
C ILE A 220 18.71 -1.50 -25.15
N SER A 221 18.43 -2.72 -25.63
CA SER A 221 17.27 -2.93 -26.51
C SER A 221 15.94 -2.58 -25.84
N VAL A 222 14.99 -2.04 -26.61
CA VAL A 222 13.61 -1.77 -26.15
C VAL A 222 13.02 -3.00 -25.47
N ALA A 223 13.21 -4.20 -26.03
CA ALA A 223 12.73 -5.45 -25.45
C ALA A 223 13.35 -5.73 -24.07
N LYS A 224 14.67 -5.51 -23.91
CA LYS A 224 15.36 -5.68 -22.63
C LYS A 224 14.91 -4.63 -21.61
N ILE A 225 14.75 -3.38 -22.02
CA ILE A 225 14.17 -2.31 -21.19
C ILE A 225 12.76 -2.69 -20.75
N LYS A 226 11.87 -3.10 -21.66
CA LYS A 226 10.50 -3.50 -21.33
C LYS A 226 10.49 -4.64 -20.32
N LYS A 227 11.25 -5.70 -20.59
CA LYS A 227 11.34 -6.89 -19.73
C LYS A 227 11.80 -6.54 -18.31
N MET A 228 12.90 -5.78 -18.15
CA MET A 228 13.44 -5.46 -16.82
C MET A 228 12.59 -4.43 -16.05
N ASN A 229 11.79 -3.65 -16.75
CA ASN A 229 10.92 -2.62 -16.19
C ASN A 229 9.44 -3.07 -16.08
N GLY A 230 9.15 -4.33 -16.43
CA GLY A 230 7.78 -4.88 -16.38
C GLY A 230 6.80 -4.18 -17.33
N LEU A 231 7.29 -3.55 -18.41
CA LEU A 231 6.45 -2.80 -19.34
C LEU A 231 5.85 -3.75 -20.38
N THR A 232 4.52 -3.77 -20.45
CA THR A 232 3.77 -4.52 -21.46
C THR A 232 3.67 -3.74 -22.78
N SER A 233 3.57 -2.41 -22.71
CA SER A 233 3.58 -1.49 -23.86
C SER A 233 4.87 -0.67 -23.93
N SER A 234 4.99 0.18 -24.96
CA SER A 234 6.08 1.16 -25.10
C SER A 234 5.71 2.53 -24.54
N GLU A 235 4.52 2.66 -23.95
CA GLU A 235 4.05 3.90 -23.34
C GLU A 235 4.80 4.17 -22.05
N ILE A 236 5.27 5.41 -21.91
CA ILE A 236 5.95 5.88 -20.72
C ILE A 236 5.42 7.25 -20.32
N GLN A 237 5.37 7.50 -19.02
CA GLN A 237 4.86 8.74 -18.45
C GLN A 237 6.01 9.61 -17.94
N ILE A 238 5.86 10.93 -18.06
CA ILE A 238 6.82 11.87 -17.48
C ILE A 238 6.97 11.60 -15.98
N GLY A 239 8.20 11.53 -15.50
CA GLY A 239 8.54 11.17 -14.13
C GLY A 239 8.70 9.65 -13.89
N GLN A 240 8.32 8.80 -14.85
CA GLN A 240 8.54 7.36 -14.76
C GLN A 240 10.03 7.03 -14.70
N ARG A 241 10.41 6.06 -13.86
CA ARG A 241 11.80 5.65 -13.66
C ARG A 241 12.08 4.35 -14.42
N ILE A 242 13.03 4.39 -15.33
CA ILE A 242 13.45 3.27 -16.20
C ILE A 242 14.83 2.77 -15.76
N ARG A 243 14.94 1.51 -15.37
CA ARG A 243 16.22 0.83 -15.12
C ARG A 243 16.96 0.61 -16.43
N LEU A 244 18.28 0.77 -16.35
CA LEU A 244 19.23 0.64 -17.45
C LEU A 244 20.34 -0.34 -17.06
N GLU A 245 19.96 -1.58 -16.76
CA GLU A 245 20.95 -2.63 -16.50
C GLU A 245 21.51 -3.14 -17.85
N LYS A 246 22.83 -3.01 -18.03
CA LYS A 246 23.50 -3.38 -19.27
C LYS A 246 23.48 -4.87 -19.55
#